data_AF-A2FG19-F1
#
_entry.id   AF-A2FG19-F1
#
_cell.length_a   1.000
_cell.length_b   1.000
_cell.length_c   1.000
_cell.angle_alpha   90.00
_cell.angle_beta   90.00
_cell.angle_gamma   90.00
#
_symmetry.space_group_name_H-M   'P 1'
#
loop_
_entity.id
_entity.type
_entity.pdbx_description
1 polymer ?
#
loop_
_entity_poly.entity_id
_entity_poly.type
_entity_poly.pdbx_seq_one_letter_code
_entity_poly.pdbx_strand_id
1 'polypeptide(L)'
;MSSLSSLNYTDIIESCYSEDGKNLTKVNDTSPHLRISAKCELIQDKCFYQLNSLISFSFEDNPNLTIIGKESFYFCTKLSIINLSICNKLTKISNSAFYNCEEVTEILLPKGLIEINVAAFRYNIKLDHITIPASVEKIESQAFDTCFELTYVIFEEGSNLTSLERTAFYYTNIFFVSNSRKSRICSWLGIFK
;
A
#
# COMPACT_ATOMS: atom_id res chain seq x y z
N MET A 1 10.15 16.12 9.61
CA MET A 1 8.76 16.62 9.60
C MET A 1 8.36 16.74 8.14
N SER A 2 7.63 15.75 7.62
CA SER A 2 7.35 15.61 6.18
C SER A 2 6.44 16.74 5.68
N SER A 3 6.69 17.17 4.45
CA SER A 3 6.09 18.30 3.71
C SER A 3 4.57 18.18 3.44
N LEU A 4 3.86 17.25 4.09
CA LEU A 4 2.45 16.96 3.83
C LEU A 4 1.48 17.74 4.73
N SER A 5 1.92 18.25 5.88
CA SER A 5 1.03 18.94 6.85
C SER A 5 0.53 20.32 6.38
N SER A 6 0.94 20.78 5.19
CA SER A 6 0.53 22.03 4.55
C SER A 6 -0.25 21.83 3.25
N LEU A 7 -0.60 20.59 2.88
CA LEU A 7 -1.34 20.33 1.66
C LEU A 7 -2.84 20.57 1.85
N ASN A 8 -3.45 21.32 0.93
CA ASN A 8 -4.90 21.45 0.84
C ASN A 8 -5.45 20.23 0.09
N TYR A 9 -6.16 19.35 0.80
CA TYR A 9 -6.85 18.22 0.21
C TYR A 9 -8.27 18.60 -0.17
N THR A 10 -8.71 18.16 -1.36
CA THR A 10 -10.11 18.22 -1.80
C THR A 10 -10.85 17.00 -1.27
N ASP A 11 -11.98 17.21 -0.59
CA ASP A 11 -12.85 16.12 -0.17
C ASP A 11 -13.49 15.45 -1.39
N ILE A 12 -13.41 14.12 -1.44
CA ILE A 12 -14.11 13.36 -2.48
C ILE A 12 -15.62 13.49 -2.24
N ILE A 13 -16.34 13.89 -3.28
CA ILE A 13 -17.78 14.15 -3.22
C ILE A 13 -18.60 12.89 -2.93
N GLU A 14 -19.75 13.08 -2.28
CA GLU A 14 -20.63 11.98 -1.82
C GLU A 14 -21.08 11.05 -2.96
N SER A 15 -21.26 11.58 -4.18
CA SER A 15 -21.68 10.78 -5.34
C SER A 15 -20.64 9.76 -5.82
N CYS A 16 -19.40 9.83 -5.32
CA CYS A 16 -18.38 8.80 -5.55
C CYS A 16 -18.56 7.57 -4.63
N TYR A 17 -19.39 7.67 -3.59
CA TYR A 17 -19.64 6.59 -2.64
C TYR A 17 -20.98 5.89 -2.89
N SER A 18 -21.16 4.70 -2.31
CA SER A 18 -22.48 4.09 -2.14
C SER A 18 -23.39 4.96 -1.26
N GLU A 19 -24.70 4.74 -1.29
CA GLU A 19 -25.69 5.53 -0.54
C GLU A 19 -25.40 5.59 0.98
N ASP A 20 -24.81 4.53 1.54
CA ASP A 20 -24.41 4.46 2.95
C ASP A 20 -23.03 5.09 3.25
N GLY A 21 -22.33 5.58 2.22
CA GLY A 21 -21.00 6.17 2.31
C GLY A 21 -19.85 5.16 2.52
N LYS A 22 -20.14 3.86 2.57
CA LYS A 22 -19.15 2.83 2.97
C LYS A 22 -18.25 2.37 1.85
N ASN A 23 -18.72 2.40 0.60
CA ASN A 23 -17.96 1.92 -0.54
C ASN A 23 -17.60 3.10 -1.43
N LEU A 24 -16.32 3.41 -1.58
CA LEU A 24 -15.86 4.38 -2.56
C LEU A 24 -15.77 3.69 -3.92
N THR A 25 -16.66 4.03 -4.83
CA THR A 25 -16.95 3.25 -6.05
C THR A 25 -16.13 3.68 -7.25
N LYS A 26 -16.07 4.99 -7.53
CA LYS A 26 -15.29 5.55 -8.64
C LYS A 26 -14.93 7.01 -8.36
N VAL A 27 -13.68 7.37 -8.62
CA VAL A 27 -13.20 8.75 -8.51
C VAL A 27 -12.67 9.21 -9.87
N ASN A 28 -13.24 10.30 -10.37
CA ASN A 28 -12.80 10.98 -11.60
C ASN A 28 -12.34 12.43 -11.32
N ASP A 29 -12.27 12.84 -10.04
CA ASP A 29 -11.80 14.16 -9.64
C ASP A 29 -10.30 14.30 -9.96
N THR A 30 -9.95 15.35 -10.71
CA THR A 30 -8.58 15.57 -11.17
C THR A 30 -7.74 16.43 -10.22
N SER A 31 -8.24 16.74 -9.03
CA SER A 31 -7.46 17.39 -7.98
C SER A 31 -6.23 16.54 -7.63
N PRO A 32 -5.06 17.17 -7.39
CA PRO A 32 -3.83 16.44 -7.12
C PRO A 32 -3.79 15.81 -5.71
N HIS A 33 -4.60 16.33 -4.78
CA HIS A 33 -4.64 15.91 -3.40
C HIS A 33 -6.09 15.62 -3.00
N LEU A 34 -6.42 14.35 -2.77
CA LEU A 34 -7.79 13.92 -2.45
C LEU A 34 -7.91 13.38 -1.04
N ARG A 35 -8.98 13.73 -0.32
CA ARG A 35 -9.28 13.21 1.01
C ARG A 35 -10.49 12.26 0.95
N ILE A 36 -10.28 11.05 1.45
CA ILE A 36 -11.27 9.98 1.53
C ILE A 36 -12.00 10.09 2.88
N SER A 37 -13.32 9.93 2.88
CA SER A 37 -14.11 10.02 4.11
C SER A 37 -13.78 8.89 5.10
N ALA A 38 -13.82 9.19 6.39
CA ALA A 38 -13.64 8.21 7.46
C ALA A 38 -14.76 7.15 7.50
N LYS A 39 -15.90 7.40 6.87
CA LYS A 39 -16.98 6.42 6.70
C LYS A 39 -16.63 5.29 5.71
N CYS A 40 -15.68 5.53 4.82
CA CYS A 40 -15.27 4.55 3.81
C CYS A 40 -14.70 3.30 4.48
N GLU A 41 -15.32 2.15 4.21
CA GLU A 41 -14.90 0.82 4.65
C GLU A 41 -14.20 0.04 3.51
N LEU A 42 -14.52 0.35 2.25
CA LEU A 42 -13.98 -0.30 1.06
C LEU A 42 -13.67 0.74 -0.04
N ILE A 43 -12.42 0.76 -0.50
CA ILE A 43 -12.09 1.35 -1.80
C ILE A 43 -12.32 0.26 -2.85
N GLN A 44 -13.31 0.42 -3.73
CA GLN A 44 -13.67 -0.62 -4.68
C GLN A 44 -12.61 -0.84 -5.77
N ASP A 45 -12.80 -1.93 -6.51
CA ASP A 45 -11.97 -2.25 -7.66
C ASP A 45 -11.92 -1.11 -8.66
N LYS A 46 -10.72 -0.79 -9.15
CA LYS A 46 -10.49 0.27 -10.16
C LYS A 46 -10.98 1.67 -9.78
N CYS A 47 -11.19 1.94 -8.50
CA CYS A 47 -11.77 3.18 -8.00
C CYS A 47 -11.04 4.45 -8.50
N PHE A 48 -9.71 4.49 -8.36
CA PHE A 48 -8.80 5.54 -8.83
C PHE A 48 -7.97 5.09 -10.05
N TYR A 49 -8.43 4.08 -10.80
CA TYR A 49 -7.69 3.49 -11.92
C TYR A 49 -7.21 4.55 -12.93
N GLN A 50 -5.90 4.60 -13.18
CA GLN A 50 -5.22 5.53 -14.08
C GLN A 50 -5.45 7.02 -13.75
N LEU A 51 -5.71 7.37 -12.49
CA LEU A 51 -5.89 8.76 -12.06
C LEU A 51 -4.54 9.49 -11.97
N ASN A 52 -3.92 9.75 -13.12
CA ASN A 52 -2.59 10.35 -13.27
C ASN A 52 -2.50 11.83 -12.85
N SER A 53 -3.58 12.40 -12.34
CA SER A 53 -3.55 13.69 -11.64
C SER A 53 -3.23 13.53 -10.15
N LEU A 54 -3.52 12.38 -9.55
CA LEU A 54 -3.37 12.13 -8.12
C LEU A 54 -1.90 12.08 -7.74
N ILE A 55 -1.48 13.04 -6.91
CA ILE A 55 -0.13 13.12 -6.34
C ILE A 55 -0.13 12.58 -4.91
N SER A 56 -1.20 12.80 -4.14
CA SER A 56 -1.36 12.29 -2.79
C SER A 56 -2.83 12.05 -2.47
N PHE A 57 -3.10 11.09 -1.59
CA PHE A 57 -4.40 10.95 -0.95
C PHE A 57 -4.25 10.92 0.57
N SER A 58 -5.31 11.28 1.27
CA SER A 58 -5.42 11.22 2.73
C SER A 58 -6.78 10.67 3.13
N PHE A 59 -6.98 10.48 4.43
CA PHE A 59 -8.28 10.15 5.02
C PHE A 59 -8.67 11.23 6.03
N GLU A 60 -9.97 11.39 6.25
CA GLU A 60 -10.46 12.01 7.49
C GLU A 60 -10.00 11.20 8.72
N ASP A 61 -9.97 11.85 9.89
CA ASP A 61 -9.50 11.24 11.13
C ASP A 61 -10.28 9.96 11.50
N ASN A 62 -9.56 8.95 11.99
CA ASN A 62 -10.10 7.64 12.39
C ASN A 62 -10.85 6.89 11.27
N PRO A 63 -10.20 6.61 10.12
CA PRO A 63 -10.87 5.96 9.01
C PRO A 63 -11.32 4.52 9.32
N ASN A 64 -12.48 4.14 8.77
CA ASN A 64 -13.05 2.80 8.89
C ASN A 64 -12.59 1.82 7.81
N LEU A 65 -11.60 2.20 6.99
CA LEU A 65 -11.16 1.41 5.84
C LEU A 65 -10.72 0.00 6.27
N THR A 66 -11.28 -1.01 5.63
CA THR A 66 -10.99 -2.43 5.88
C THR A 66 -10.30 -3.11 4.70
N ILE A 67 -10.59 -2.68 3.47
CA ILE A 67 -10.09 -3.29 2.24
C ILE A 67 -9.78 -2.22 1.19
N ILE A 68 -8.64 -2.39 0.53
CA ILE A 68 -8.31 -1.72 -0.73
C ILE A 68 -8.51 -2.71 -1.87
N GLY A 69 -9.42 -2.41 -2.78
CA GLY A 69 -9.87 -3.27 -3.88
C GLY A 69 -8.84 -3.47 -4.98
N LYS A 70 -9.11 -4.45 -5.84
CA LYS A 70 -8.22 -4.86 -6.93
C LYS A 70 -8.03 -3.70 -7.91
N GLU A 71 -6.78 -3.46 -8.30
CA GLU A 71 -6.42 -2.41 -9.28
C GLU A 71 -6.94 -0.99 -8.90
N SER A 72 -7.25 -0.75 -7.62
CA SER A 72 -7.90 0.49 -7.18
C SER A 72 -7.10 1.76 -7.50
N PHE A 73 -5.77 1.73 -7.41
CA PHE A 73 -4.84 2.80 -7.79
C PHE A 73 -3.90 2.37 -8.94
N TYR A 74 -4.35 1.44 -9.78
CA TYR A 74 -3.55 0.90 -10.88
C TYR A 74 -3.12 2.00 -11.87
N PHE A 75 -1.81 2.10 -12.16
CA PHE A 75 -1.21 3.19 -12.96
C PHE A 75 -1.54 4.60 -12.45
N CYS A 76 -1.59 4.83 -11.13
CA CYS A 76 -1.55 6.20 -10.60
C CYS A 76 -0.11 6.72 -10.60
N THR A 77 0.44 7.01 -11.79
CA THR A 77 1.89 7.14 -11.97
C THR A 77 2.51 8.36 -11.26
N LYS A 78 1.72 9.36 -10.87
CA LYS A 78 2.20 10.54 -10.12
C LYS A 78 2.06 10.43 -8.60
N LEU A 79 1.46 9.37 -8.10
CA LEU A 79 1.28 9.16 -6.67
C LEU A 79 2.66 9.05 -6.01
N SER A 80 2.97 9.94 -5.06
CA SER A 80 4.32 10.00 -4.48
C SER A 80 4.45 9.28 -3.14
N ILE A 81 3.36 9.18 -2.37
CA ILE A 81 3.34 8.57 -1.04
C ILE A 81 2.04 7.79 -0.87
N ILE A 82 2.16 6.57 -0.32
CA ILE A 82 1.03 5.74 0.12
C ILE A 82 1.03 5.74 1.65
N ASN A 83 0.28 6.66 2.26
CA ASN A 83 0.16 6.72 3.71
C ASN A 83 -1.13 6.06 4.19
N LEU A 84 -1.01 4.84 4.71
CA LEU A 84 -2.11 4.06 5.28
C LEU A 84 -1.97 3.89 6.80
N SER A 85 -1.02 4.58 7.43
CA SER A 85 -0.64 4.38 8.84
C SER A 85 -1.78 4.57 9.84
N ILE A 86 -2.75 5.44 9.53
CA ILE A 86 -3.91 5.71 10.38
C ILE A 86 -5.09 4.75 10.13
N CYS A 87 -5.02 3.91 9.08
CA CYS A 87 -6.07 2.96 8.71
C CYS A 87 -5.96 1.67 9.54
N ASN A 88 -6.10 1.77 10.86
CA ASN A 88 -5.89 0.66 11.80
C ASN A 88 -6.84 -0.54 11.59
N LYS A 89 -7.95 -0.37 10.86
CA LYS A 89 -8.91 -1.43 10.52
C LYS A 89 -8.63 -2.09 9.16
N LEU A 90 -7.64 -1.59 8.40
CA LEU A 90 -7.30 -2.11 7.08
C LEU A 90 -6.63 -3.47 7.25
N THR A 91 -7.28 -4.51 6.75
CA THR A 91 -6.78 -5.89 6.85
C THR A 91 -6.23 -6.41 5.53
N LYS A 92 -6.64 -5.83 4.39
CA LYS A 92 -6.29 -6.36 3.05
C LYS A 92 -5.97 -5.29 2.02
N ILE A 93 -4.85 -5.47 1.34
CA ILE A 93 -4.52 -4.77 0.09
C ILE A 93 -4.58 -5.81 -1.04
N SER A 94 -5.56 -5.64 -1.93
CA SER A 94 -5.92 -6.62 -2.96
C SER A 94 -5.00 -6.58 -4.18
N ASN A 95 -5.22 -7.51 -5.11
CA ASN A 95 -4.36 -7.71 -6.28
C ASN A 95 -4.13 -6.41 -7.06
N SER A 96 -2.86 -6.13 -7.35
CA SER A 96 -2.44 -4.97 -8.16
C SER A 96 -2.99 -3.62 -7.68
N ALA A 97 -3.38 -3.48 -6.41
CA ALA A 97 -4.03 -2.28 -5.88
C ALA A 97 -3.24 -0.99 -6.18
N PHE A 98 -1.91 -1.03 -6.05
CA PHE A 98 -0.99 0.08 -6.33
C PHE A 98 0.04 -0.31 -7.39
N TYR A 99 -0.36 -1.11 -8.37
CA TYR A 99 0.53 -1.49 -9.47
C TYR A 99 0.94 -0.27 -10.29
N ASN A 100 2.24 -0.15 -10.56
CA ASN A 100 2.87 0.89 -11.36
C ASN A 100 2.55 2.33 -10.90
N CYS A 101 2.63 2.56 -9.58
CA CYS A 101 2.69 3.91 -9.02
C CYS A 101 4.17 4.36 -8.97
N GLU A 102 4.75 4.62 -10.14
CA GLU A 102 6.19 4.75 -10.37
C GLU A 102 6.89 5.81 -9.49
N GLU A 103 6.16 6.86 -9.09
CA GLU A 103 6.69 7.97 -8.30
C GLU A 103 6.65 7.72 -6.77
N VAL A 104 6.12 6.57 -6.31
CA VAL A 104 6.02 6.27 -4.88
C VAL A 104 7.40 6.09 -4.26
N THR A 105 7.77 6.95 -3.33
CA THR A 105 9.02 6.85 -2.56
C THR A 105 8.80 6.34 -1.14
N GLU A 106 7.58 6.42 -0.61
CA GLU A 106 7.27 6.02 0.77
C GLU A 106 5.92 5.31 0.85
N ILE A 107 5.90 4.18 1.57
CA ILE A 107 4.69 3.43 1.90
C ILE A 107 4.66 3.20 3.41
N LEU A 108 3.60 3.70 4.05
CA LEU A 108 3.37 3.55 5.48
C LEU A 108 2.18 2.62 5.71
N LEU A 109 2.45 1.37 6.07
CA LEU A 109 1.42 0.34 6.30
C LEU A 109 0.82 0.43 7.71
N PRO A 110 -0.47 0.13 7.91
CA PRO A 110 -1.09 0.16 9.24
C PRO A 110 -0.79 -1.11 10.04
N LYS A 111 -0.84 -0.98 11.38
CA LYS A 111 -0.60 -2.08 12.34
C LYS A 111 -1.62 -3.23 12.29
N GLY A 112 -2.75 -3.04 11.61
CA GLY A 112 -3.80 -4.05 11.48
C GLY A 112 -3.75 -4.86 10.18
N LEU A 113 -2.77 -4.59 9.29
CA LEU A 113 -2.70 -5.20 7.98
C LEU A 113 -2.36 -6.69 8.08
N ILE A 114 -3.15 -7.55 7.42
CA ILE A 114 -2.99 -9.01 7.45
C ILE A 114 -2.44 -9.54 6.12
N GLU A 115 -2.98 -9.06 4.98
CA GLU A 115 -2.69 -9.62 3.66
C GLU A 115 -2.24 -8.56 2.63
N ILE A 116 -1.10 -8.82 2.01
CA ILE A 116 -0.60 -8.10 0.82
C ILE A 116 -0.66 -9.08 -0.36
N ASN A 117 -1.61 -8.86 -1.27
CA ASN A 117 -1.94 -9.83 -2.31
C ASN A 117 -1.07 -9.67 -3.57
N VAL A 118 -1.32 -10.53 -4.57
CA VAL A 118 -0.55 -10.61 -5.82
C VAL A 118 -0.33 -9.23 -6.45
N ALA A 119 0.94 -8.90 -6.72
CA ALA A 119 1.35 -7.68 -7.42
C ALA A 119 0.86 -6.35 -6.80
N ALA A 120 0.44 -6.33 -5.53
CA ALA A 120 -0.17 -5.17 -4.88
C ALA A 120 0.64 -3.86 -5.01
N PHE A 121 1.98 -3.93 -4.99
CA PHE A 121 2.90 -2.79 -5.09
C PHE A 121 3.96 -3.00 -6.20
N ARG A 122 3.64 -3.82 -7.20
CA ARG A 122 4.56 -4.12 -8.30
C ARG A 122 4.88 -2.86 -9.12
N TYR A 123 6.12 -2.72 -9.58
CA TYR A 123 6.60 -1.56 -10.35
C TYR A 123 6.57 -0.21 -9.60
N ASN A 124 6.62 -0.20 -8.27
CA ASN A 124 6.90 1.01 -7.50
C ASN A 124 8.42 1.27 -7.52
N ILE A 125 8.91 1.72 -8.67
CA ILE A 125 10.34 1.70 -9.00
C ILE A 125 11.20 2.61 -8.11
N LYS A 126 10.63 3.65 -7.48
CA LYS A 126 11.34 4.58 -6.58
C LYS A 126 11.26 4.24 -5.10
N LEU A 127 10.54 3.18 -4.72
CA LEU A 127 10.45 2.74 -3.34
C LEU A 127 11.82 2.16 -2.93
N ASP A 128 12.49 2.79 -1.97
CA ASP A 128 13.83 2.37 -1.55
C ASP A 128 13.84 1.44 -0.33
N HIS A 129 12.79 1.49 0.48
CA HIS A 129 12.59 0.63 1.65
C HIS A 129 11.12 0.40 1.98
N ILE A 130 10.85 -0.66 2.74
CA ILE A 130 9.52 -0.92 3.30
C ILE A 130 9.64 -1.56 4.68
N THR A 131 8.78 -1.10 5.61
CA THR A 131 8.56 -1.77 6.89
C THR A 131 7.27 -2.57 6.82
N ILE A 132 7.35 -3.88 7.07
CA ILE A 132 6.23 -4.81 7.13
C ILE A 132 5.76 -4.93 8.58
N PRO A 133 4.51 -4.52 8.89
CA PRO A 133 3.96 -4.61 10.24
C PRO A 133 3.96 -6.04 10.78
N ALA A 134 4.07 -6.19 12.10
CA ALA A 134 4.12 -7.51 12.74
C ALA A 134 2.84 -8.34 12.50
N SER A 135 1.72 -7.68 12.22
CA SER A 135 0.43 -8.30 11.92
C SER A 135 0.35 -9.00 10.58
N VAL A 136 1.24 -8.69 9.62
CA VAL A 136 1.16 -9.25 8.27
C VAL A 136 1.45 -10.75 8.30
N GLU A 137 0.48 -11.53 7.81
CA GLU A 137 0.56 -12.98 7.78
C GLU A 137 0.97 -13.51 6.41
N LYS A 138 0.57 -12.81 5.32
CA LYS A 138 0.78 -13.26 3.94
C LYS A 138 1.26 -12.13 3.04
N ILE A 139 2.35 -12.40 2.33
CA ILE A 139 2.82 -11.60 1.19
C ILE A 139 2.84 -12.51 -0.03
N GLU A 140 1.99 -12.21 -1.00
CA GLU A 140 1.80 -13.07 -2.18
C GLU A 140 2.77 -12.77 -3.33
N SER A 141 2.64 -13.56 -4.40
CA SER A 141 3.50 -13.52 -5.59
C SER A 141 3.58 -12.11 -6.17
N GLN A 142 4.80 -11.66 -6.49
CA GLN A 142 5.07 -10.38 -7.12
C GLN A 142 4.63 -9.13 -6.34
N ALA A 143 4.26 -9.24 -5.06
CA ALA A 143 3.73 -8.12 -4.27
C ALA A 143 4.58 -6.83 -4.37
N PHE A 144 5.90 -6.95 -4.42
CA PHE A 144 6.88 -5.87 -4.58
C PHE A 144 7.87 -6.18 -5.73
N ASP A 145 7.42 -6.92 -6.74
CA ASP A 145 8.26 -7.25 -7.90
C ASP A 145 8.60 -6.00 -8.71
N THR A 146 9.80 -5.96 -9.26
CA THR A 146 10.30 -4.84 -10.08
C THR A 146 10.35 -3.49 -9.33
N CYS A 147 10.42 -3.50 -8.00
CA CYS A 147 10.76 -2.30 -7.22
C CYS A 147 12.29 -2.13 -7.23
N PHE A 148 12.83 -1.55 -8.31
CA PHE A 148 14.27 -1.54 -8.56
C PHE A 148 15.09 -0.85 -7.47
N GLU A 149 14.61 0.25 -6.90
CA GLU A 149 15.33 0.95 -5.84
C GLU A 149 15.16 0.30 -4.45
N LEU A 150 14.32 -0.73 -4.32
CA LEU A 150 14.05 -1.38 -3.03
C LEU A 150 15.29 -2.14 -2.57
N THR A 151 15.99 -1.58 -1.58
CA THR A 151 17.29 -2.07 -1.12
C THR A 151 17.21 -2.80 0.21
N TYR A 152 16.20 -2.52 1.04
CA TYR A 152 15.99 -3.27 2.28
C TYR A 152 14.52 -3.35 2.70
N VAL A 153 14.20 -4.44 3.40
CA VAL A 153 12.88 -4.71 3.97
C VAL A 153 13.07 -4.95 5.46
N ILE A 154 12.30 -4.23 6.27
CA ILE A 154 12.25 -4.42 7.72
C ILE A 154 10.97 -5.18 8.06
N PHE A 155 11.08 -6.30 8.75
CA PHE A 155 9.94 -6.93 9.41
C PHE A 155 9.93 -6.49 10.87
N GLU A 156 8.78 -5.98 11.35
CA GLU A 156 8.64 -5.60 12.75
C GLU A 156 8.86 -6.81 13.69
N GLU A 157 9.30 -6.52 14.92
CA GLU A 157 9.48 -7.54 15.95
C GLU A 157 8.16 -8.26 16.25
N GLY A 158 8.22 -9.58 16.44
CA GLY A 158 7.02 -10.39 16.67
C GLY A 158 6.20 -10.68 15.41
N SER A 159 6.82 -10.62 14.22
CA SER A 159 6.16 -10.92 12.94
C SER A 159 5.35 -12.23 12.95
N ASN A 160 4.09 -12.13 12.52
CA ASN A 160 3.14 -13.22 12.31
C ASN A 160 3.24 -13.86 10.91
N LEU A 161 4.28 -13.51 10.13
CA LEU A 161 4.40 -13.93 8.74
C LEU A 161 4.44 -15.46 8.62
N THR A 162 3.43 -16.03 7.95
CA THR A 162 3.33 -17.47 7.69
C THR A 162 3.62 -17.81 6.24
N SER A 163 3.38 -16.89 5.31
CA SER A 163 3.66 -17.04 3.88
C SER A 163 4.28 -15.80 3.23
N LEU A 164 5.28 -16.00 2.37
CA LEU A 164 6.03 -14.97 1.64
C LEU A 164 6.49 -15.51 0.27
N GLU A 165 5.64 -15.46 -0.75
CA GLU A 165 5.94 -16.09 -2.03
C GLU A 165 7.34 -15.76 -2.59
N ARG A 166 8.01 -16.75 -3.20
CA ARG A 166 9.41 -16.62 -3.66
C ARG A 166 9.61 -15.47 -4.65
N THR A 167 8.56 -15.08 -5.37
CA THR A 167 8.58 -13.99 -6.35
C THR A 167 8.14 -12.65 -5.76
N ALA A 168 7.79 -12.58 -4.47
CA ALA A 168 7.25 -11.36 -3.84
C ALA A 168 8.17 -10.15 -4.01
N PHE A 169 9.49 -10.37 -4.05
CA PHE A 169 10.50 -9.32 -4.20
C PHE A 169 11.42 -9.57 -5.42
N TYR A 170 10.90 -10.18 -6.49
CA TYR A 170 11.71 -10.44 -7.67
C TYR A 170 12.13 -9.10 -8.33
N TYR A 171 13.28 -9.08 -9.02
CA TYR A 171 13.85 -7.88 -9.63
C TYR A 171 13.96 -6.64 -8.70
N THR A 172 14.17 -6.88 -7.39
CA THR A 172 14.55 -5.86 -6.41
C THR A 172 16.05 -5.90 -6.14
N ASN A 173 16.59 -4.85 -5.53
CA ASN A 173 18.00 -4.76 -5.12
C ASN A 173 18.18 -5.08 -3.61
N ILE A 174 17.29 -5.89 -3.03
CA ILE A 174 17.28 -6.12 -1.58
C ILE A 174 18.56 -6.82 -1.14
N PHE A 175 19.25 -6.18 -0.19
CA PHE A 175 20.12 -6.86 0.74
C PHE A 175 19.37 -6.98 2.08
N PHE A 176 19.28 -8.19 2.61
CA PHE A 176 18.42 -8.42 3.76
C PHE A 176 19.01 -7.86 5.06
N VAL A 177 18.24 -7.00 5.73
CA VAL A 177 18.53 -6.51 7.08
C VAL A 177 17.47 -7.07 8.02
N SER A 178 17.80 -8.13 8.78
CA SER A 178 16.90 -8.66 9.81
C SER A 178 17.34 -8.20 11.21
N ASN A 179 16.45 -7.57 11.98
CA ASN A 179 16.65 -7.36 13.42
C ASN A 179 16.26 -8.59 14.28
N SER A 180 15.60 -9.60 13.71
CA SER A 180 15.17 -10.77 14.50
C SER A 180 16.29 -11.80 14.63
N ARG A 181 16.94 -11.87 15.80
CA ARG A 181 17.91 -12.94 16.14
C ARG A 181 17.29 -14.35 16.24
N LYS A 182 15.97 -14.48 16.03
CA LYS A 182 15.22 -15.74 16.07
C LYS A 182 13.95 -15.63 15.21
N SER A 183 13.96 -15.95 13.91
CA SER A 183 12.70 -16.27 13.23
C SER A 183 12.93 -17.01 11.91
N ARG A 184 11.87 -17.71 11.46
CA ARG A 184 11.76 -18.36 10.14
C ARG A 184 12.13 -17.41 9.00
N ILE A 185 12.06 -16.09 9.17
CA ILE A 185 12.40 -15.08 8.16
C ILE A 185 13.80 -15.33 7.58
N CYS A 186 14.78 -15.71 8.41
CA CYS A 186 16.15 -16.01 7.96
C CYS A 186 16.22 -17.13 6.90
N SER A 187 15.29 -18.10 6.90
CA SER A 187 15.27 -19.16 5.88
C SER A 187 14.71 -18.68 4.54
N TRP A 188 13.90 -17.62 4.52
CA TRP A 188 13.41 -17.03 3.28
C TRP A 188 14.50 -16.17 2.62
N LEU A 189 15.33 -15.49 3.42
CA LEU A 189 16.47 -14.70 2.92
C LEU A 189 17.48 -15.55 2.11
N GLY A 190 17.57 -16.85 2.39
CA GLY A 190 18.41 -17.79 1.64
C GLY A 190 17.83 -18.23 0.28
N ILE A 191 16.56 -17.94 -0.02
CA ILE A 191 15.85 -18.38 -1.23
C ILE A 191 15.89 -17.30 -2.33
N PHE A 192 16.11 -16.03 -1.97
CA PHE A 192 16.16 -14.91 -2.91
C PHE A 192 17.57 -14.67 -3.51
N LYS A 193 18.46 -15.67 -3.47
CA LYS A 193 19.72 -15.70 -4.22
C LYS A 193 19.61 -16.61 -5.44
#